data_AF-A0A7W2HXT2-F1
#
_entry.id   AF-A0A7W2HXT2-F1
#
_cell.length_a   1.000
_cell.length_b   1.000
_cell.length_c   1.000
_cell.angle_alpha   90.00
_cell.angle_beta   90.00
_cell.angle_gamma   90.00
#
_symmetry.space_group_name_H-M   'P 1'
#
loop_
_entity.id
_entity.type
_entity.pdbx_description
1 polymer ?
#
loop_
_entity_poly.entity_id
_entity_poly.type
_entity_poly.pdbx_seq_one_letter_code
_entity_poly.pdbx_strand_id
1 'polypeptide(L)'
;MNQHRKPRSGSVLGQRAVRIGLLAAGAAGIASAVPAQAATGVPRHTAVAADQTFSRADFVHHTQVRDSFTVRQFGTVDAATVRNQANAVGLGCSVDDHCRSVALSFQIVTMAGEHTRLKAVNKGDAVNKHCDGCQTLAGAYQFVVSTPRPFRLDGEARRKLADIHRRLDELTRSTAPATEVKSQADLLAAEVDTVLKDAVAHAPKGKERPRVTVHRHLDGWPGH
;
A
#
# COMPACT_ATOMS: atom_id res chain seq x y z
N MET A 1 21.23 -33.94 13.49
CA MET A 1 21.74 -33.97 12.10
C MET A 1 20.74 -34.72 11.24
N ASN A 2 20.01 -34.03 10.36
CA ASN A 2 19.52 -34.58 9.09
C ASN A 2 19.04 -33.40 8.22
N GLN A 3 19.74 -33.21 7.11
CA GLN A 3 19.57 -32.13 6.17
C GLN A 3 18.47 -32.51 5.16
N HIS A 4 17.37 -31.76 5.13
CA HIS A 4 16.43 -31.83 4.01
C HIS A 4 16.66 -30.65 3.07
N ARG A 5 17.31 -30.95 1.94
CA ARG A 5 17.63 -30.02 0.85
C ARG A 5 16.48 -30.03 -0.17
N LYS A 6 15.91 -28.85 -0.46
CA LYS A 6 14.94 -28.61 -1.55
C LYS A 6 15.61 -28.75 -2.93
N PRO A 7 14.94 -29.31 -3.95
CA PRO A 7 15.33 -29.08 -5.34
C PRO A 7 14.65 -27.82 -5.91
N ARG A 8 15.46 -26.97 -6.54
CA ARG A 8 15.04 -25.87 -7.43
C ARG A 8 14.77 -26.46 -8.81
N SER A 9 13.60 -26.16 -9.40
CA SER A 9 13.37 -26.42 -10.84
C SER A 9 13.56 -25.11 -11.60
N GLY A 10 14.50 -25.12 -12.55
CA GLY A 10 14.89 -23.99 -13.38
C GLY A 10 13.96 -23.80 -14.57
N SER A 11 13.75 -22.53 -14.93
CA SER A 11 13.18 -22.11 -16.20
C SER A 11 14.22 -22.23 -17.30
N VAL A 12 13.97 -23.06 -18.31
CA VAL A 12 14.44 -22.89 -19.69
C VAL A 12 13.50 -23.68 -20.60
N LEU A 13 12.69 -23.02 -21.42
CA LEU A 13 12.24 -23.61 -22.69
C LEU A 13 12.23 -22.50 -23.73
N GLY A 14 13.32 -22.49 -24.48
CA GLY A 14 13.56 -21.61 -25.60
C GLY A 14 12.66 -21.95 -26.78
N GLN A 15 12.46 -20.92 -27.58
CA GLN A 15 11.83 -20.95 -28.88
C GLN A 15 12.41 -22.07 -29.76
N ARG A 16 11.56 -22.96 -30.24
CA ARG A 16 11.80 -23.70 -31.49
C ARG A 16 10.52 -23.72 -32.30
N ALA A 17 10.54 -22.93 -33.38
CA ALA A 17 9.59 -23.05 -34.47
C ALA A 17 9.77 -24.41 -35.13
N VAL A 18 8.69 -25.19 -35.24
CA VAL A 18 8.62 -26.35 -36.13
C VAL A 18 7.44 -26.10 -37.05
N ARG A 19 7.76 -25.96 -38.34
CA ARG A 19 6.81 -25.83 -39.43
C ARG A 19 6.82 -27.12 -40.24
N ILE A 20 5.59 -27.54 -40.58
CA ILE A 20 5.16 -28.38 -41.71
C ILE A 20 5.05 -29.89 -41.46
N GLY A 21 3.79 -30.34 -41.56
CA GLY A 21 3.36 -31.70 -41.88
C GLY A 21 1.85 -31.68 -42.09
N LEU A 22 1.40 -31.41 -43.32
CA LEU A 22 0.00 -31.47 -43.74
C LEU A 22 -0.52 -32.92 -43.68
N LEU A 23 -1.68 -33.13 -43.07
CA LEU A 23 -2.61 -34.22 -43.42
C LEU A 23 -4.04 -33.66 -43.42
N ALA A 24 -4.70 -33.83 -44.55
CA ALA A 24 -6.04 -33.35 -44.87
C ALA A 24 -7.12 -34.32 -44.37
N ALA A 25 -8.23 -33.79 -43.84
CA ALA A 25 -9.60 -34.28 -44.07
C ALA A 25 -10.64 -33.43 -43.31
N GLY A 26 -11.64 -32.94 -44.03
CA GLY A 26 -13.02 -32.84 -43.53
C GLY A 26 -13.39 -31.66 -42.63
N ALA A 27 -13.95 -30.60 -43.23
CA ALA A 27 -15.22 -29.96 -42.87
C ALA A 27 -15.23 -28.52 -43.43
N ALA A 28 -16.08 -28.28 -44.43
CA ALA A 28 -16.41 -26.93 -44.89
C ALA A 28 -17.27 -26.22 -43.83
N GLY A 29 -16.63 -25.70 -42.79
CA GLY A 29 -17.20 -24.69 -41.91
C GLY A 29 -16.68 -23.34 -42.35
N ILE A 30 -17.54 -22.48 -42.90
CA ILE A 30 -17.26 -21.06 -43.07
C ILE A 30 -17.04 -20.47 -41.68
N ALA A 31 -15.80 -20.48 -41.21
CA ALA A 31 -15.38 -19.73 -40.06
C ALA A 31 -15.45 -18.25 -40.48
N SER A 32 -16.57 -17.59 -40.16
CA SER A 32 -16.57 -16.13 -40.09
C SER A 32 -15.49 -15.74 -39.10
N ALA A 33 -14.35 -15.30 -39.62
CA ALA A 33 -13.34 -14.63 -38.83
C ALA A 33 -13.99 -13.36 -38.31
N VAL A 34 -14.60 -13.44 -37.12
CA VAL A 34 -15.01 -12.26 -36.38
C VAL A 34 -13.71 -11.48 -36.18
N PRO A 35 -13.56 -10.27 -36.74
CA PRO A 35 -12.38 -9.50 -36.45
C PRO A 35 -12.37 -9.29 -34.94
N ALA A 36 -11.36 -9.85 -34.28
CA ALA A 36 -11.00 -9.44 -32.95
C ALA A 36 -10.65 -7.96 -33.06
N GLN A 37 -11.63 -7.10 -32.81
CA GLN A 37 -11.45 -5.67 -32.71
C GLN A 37 -10.54 -5.46 -31.50
N ALA A 38 -9.23 -5.42 -31.74
CA ALA A 38 -8.30 -4.82 -30.81
C ALA A 38 -8.81 -3.40 -30.61
N ALA A 39 -9.47 -3.15 -29.48
CA ALA A 39 -9.92 -1.83 -29.13
C ALA A 39 -8.68 -0.93 -29.15
N THR A 40 -8.55 -0.12 -30.19
CA THR A 40 -7.56 0.95 -30.30
C THR A 40 -7.98 2.08 -29.36
N GLY A 41 -8.10 1.75 -28.08
CA GLY A 41 -8.10 2.75 -27.03
C GLY A 41 -6.71 3.38 -27.01
N VAL A 42 -6.66 4.71 -27.02
CA VAL A 42 -5.46 5.47 -26.64
C VAL A 42 -4.82 4.79 -25.42
N PRO A 43 -3.50 4.56 -25.38
CA PRO A 43 -2.85 3.97 -24.22
C PRO A 43 -3.24 4.79 -22.98
N ARG A 44 -4.10 4.24 -22.12
CA ARG A 44 -4.48 4.88 -20.88
C ARG A 44 -3.36 4.61 -19.89
N HIS A 45 -2.61 5.64 -19.52
CA HIS A 45 -1.58 5.52 -18.51
C HIS A 45 -2.26 5.36 -17.14
N THR A 46 -2.36 4.12 -16.66
CA THR A 46 -2.97 3.81 -15.36
C THR A 46 -1.91 3.49 -14.32
N ALA A 47 -2.07 4.04 -13.12
CA ALA A 47 -1.23 3.73 -11.97
C ALA A 47 -2.00 2.93 -10.92
N VAL A 48 -1.32 1.96 -10.30
CA VAL A 48 -1.84 1.19 -9.17
C VAL A 48 -0.80 1.20 -8.05
N ALA A 49 -1.23 1.59 -6.86
CA ALA A 49 -0.44 1.47 -5.64
C ALA A 49 -1.26 0.77 -4.57
N ALA A 50 -0.69 -0.27 -3.97
CA ALA A 50 -1.29 -0.98 -2.85
C ALA A 50 -0.25 -1.09 -1.74
N ASP A 51 -0.70 -0.88 -0.51
CA ASP A 51 0.08 -1.08 0.70
C ASP A 51 -0.80 -1.78 1.74
N GLN A 52 -0.19 -2.71 2.47
CA GLN A 52 -0.89 -3.54 3.44
C GLN A 52 0.05 -3.97 4.56
N THR A 53 -0.40 -3.76 5.80
CA THR A 53 0.24 -4.32 6.99
C THR A 53 -0.76 -5.12 7.84
N PHE A 54 -0.24 -6.13 8.53
CA PHE A 54 -1.02 -7.04 9.37
C PHE A 54 -0.23 -7.43 10.62
N SER A 55 -0.86 -7.31 11.79
CA SER A 55 -0.35 -7.78 13.07
C SER A 55 -1.38 -8.66 13.78
N ARG A 56 -0.86 -9.63 14.54
CA ARG A 56 -1.60 -10.59 15.34
C ARG A 56 -0.83 -10.91 16.61
N ALA A 57 -1.50 -10.74 17.75
CA ALA A 57 -1.03 -11.24 19.03
C ALA A 57 -2.03 -12.26 19.60
N ASP A 58 -1.49 -13.27 20.27
CA ASP A 58 -2.24 -14.32 20.97
C ASP A 58 -1.47 -14.84 22.20
N PHE A 59 -2.08 -15.73 22.97
CA PHE A 59 -1.48 -16.31 24.18
C PHE A 59 -0.14 -17.05 23.96
N VAL A 60 0.24 -17.32 22.71
CA VAL A 60 1.56 -17.88 22.36
C VAL A 60 2.53 -16.76 21.98
N HIS A 61 2.03 -15.70 21.35
CA HIS A 61 2.81 -14.54 20.92
C HIS A 61 2.16 -13.25 21.43
N HIS A 62 2.46 -12.90 22.68
CA HIS A 62 1.83 -11.79 23.40
C HIS A 62 2.04 -10.42 22.76
N THR A 63 3.03 -10.24 21.89
CA THR A 63 3.24 -8.96 21.21
C THR A 63 3.61 -9.16 19.75
N GLN A 64 2.87 -8.50 18.87
CA GLN A 64 3.27 -8.32 17.49
C GLN A 64 2.97 -6.90 17.03
N VAL A 65 4.01 -6.25 16.51
CA VAL A 65 3.90 -4.90 15.97
C VAL A 65 4.44 -4.89 14.55
N ARG A 66 3.76 -4.17 13.67
CA ARG A 66 4.15 -4.02 12.26
C ARG A 66 3.82 -2.62 11.80
N ASP A 67 4.72 -2.05 11.05
CA ASP A 67 4.48 -0.84 10.29
C ASP A 67 4.86 -1.02 8.82
N SER A 68 4.38 -0.10 7.99
CA SER A 68 4.74 0.04 6.59
C SER A 68 4.85 1.53 6.26
N PHE A 69 5.88 1.90 5.51
CA PHE A 69 6.06 3.24 4.97
C PHE A 69 6.46 3.17 3.50
N THR A 70 5.53 3.48 2.61
CA THR A 70 5.73 3.36 1.16
C THR A 70 5.68 4.72 0.46
N VAL A 71 6.63 4.95 -0.45
CA VAL A 71 6.65 6.12 -1.34
C VAL A 71 6.64 5.64 -2.79
N ARG A 72 5.56 5.94 -3.52
CA ARG A 72 5.42 5.65 -4.95
C ARG A 72 5.27 6.95 -5.73
N GLN A 73 6.17 7.17 -6.70
CA GLN A 73 6.16 8.37 -7.53
C GLN A 73 5.88 7.98 -8.98
N PHE A 74 4.69 8.34 -9.45
CA PHE A 74 4.25 8.16 -10.83
C PHE A 74 4.48 9.43 -11.65
N GLY A 75 4.60 9.26 -12.97
CA GLY A 75 4.61 10.37 -13.93
C GLY A 75 3.20 10.82 -14.29
N THR A 76 3.00 11.19 -15.55
CA THR A 76 1.67 11.53 -16.09
C THR A 76 0.78 10.30 -16.17
N VAL A 77 -0.43 10.38 -15.62
CA VAL A 77 -1.42 9.29 -15.60
C VAL A 77 -2.84 9.79 -15.88
N ASP A 78 -3.62 8.99 -16.60
CA ASP A 78 -5.03 9.25 -16.88
C ASP A 78 -5.94 8.75 -15.75
N ALA A 79 -5.49 7.72 -15.02
CA ALA A 79 -6.19 7.18 -13.87
C ALA A 79 -5.25 6.56 -12.84
N ALA A 80 -5.66 6.58 -11.57
CA ALA A 80 -4.94 5.94 -10.49
C ALA A 80 -5.88 5.21 -9.53
N THR A 81 -5.50 4.00 -9.12
CA THR A 81 -6.12 3.28 -8.00
C THR A 81 -5.11 3.13 -6.88
N VAL A 82 -5.42 3.69 -5.71
CA VAL A 82 -4.54 3.67 -4.55
C VAL A 82 -5.25 3.03 -3.35
N ARG A 83 -4.63 2.02 -2.76
CA ARG A 83 -5.20 1.26 -1.63
C ARG A 83 -4.20 1.18 -0.51
N ASN A 84 -4.61 1.56 0.70
CA ASN A 84 -3.81 1.42 1.91
C ASN A 84 -4.61 0.68 2.98
N GLN A 85 -4.01 -0.32 3.62
CA GLN A 85 -4.68 -1.13 4.63
C GLN A 85 -3.80 -1.46 5.83
N ALA A 86 -4.31 -1.26 7.05
CA ALA A 86 -3.71 -1.76 8.28
C ALA A 86 -4.70 -2.66 9.02
N ASN A 87 -4.25 -3.81 9.52
CA ASN A 87 -5.10 -4.71 10.31
C ASN A 87 -4.36 -5.21 11.55
N ALA A 88 -5.00 -5.13 12.71
CA ALA A 88 -4.46 -5.64 13.96
C ALA A 88 -5.47 -6.60 14.61
N VAL A 89 -5.01 -7.78 15.02
CA VAL A 89 -5.85 -8.79 15.67
C VAL A 89 -5.26 -9.19 17.02
N GLY A 90 -6.12 -9.29 18.03
CA GLY A 90 -5.80 -9.83 19.36
C GLY A 90 -6.71 -11.02 19.68
N LEU A 91 -6.16 -12.10 20.22
CA LEU A 91 -6.88 -13.37 20.43
C LEU A 91 -6.52 -14.04 21.77
N GLY A 92 -7.53 -14.46 22.53
CA GLY A 92 -7.39 -15.46 23.60
C GLY A 92 -6.56 -15.08 24.83
N CYS A 93 -6.10 -13.84 24.95
CA CYS A 93 -5.41 -13.31 26.12
C CYS A 93 -6.40 -12.88 27.22
N SER A 94 -6.05 -13.11 28.48
CA SER A 94 -6.85 -12.77 29.65
C SER A 94 -6.40 -11.45 30.28
N VAL A 95 -7.15 -10.95 31.26
CA VAL A 95 -6.76 -9.73 32.00
C VAL A 95 -5.44 -9.87 32.77
N ASP A 96 -4.99 -11.09 33.06
CA ASP A 96 -3.72 -11.37 33.73
C ASP A 96 -2.60 -11.75 32.74
N ASP A 97 -2.95 -11.99 31.47
CA ASP A 97 -2.04 -12.41 30.41
C ASP A 97 -2.31 -11.59 29.14
N HIS A 98 -1.69 -10.40 29.05
CA HIS A 98 -2.03 -9.40 28.06
C HIS A 98 -1.42 -9.66 26.67
N CYS A 99 -2.20 -9.35 25.63
CA CYS A 99 -1.75 -9.37 24.24
C CYS A 99 -1.71 -7.96 23.66
N ARG A 100 -0.70 -7.65 22.83
CA ARG A 100 -0.56 -6.38 22.12
C ARG A 100 -0.32 -6.57 20.63
N SER A 101 -1.19 -5.97 19.82
CA SER A 101 -1.16 -6.07 18.36
C SER A 101 -1.26 -4.68 17.74
N VAL A 102 -0.22 -4.22 17.05
CA VAL A 102 -0.17 -2.87 16.46
C VAL A 102 0.16 -2.95 14.97
N ALA A 103 -0.60 -2.26 14.14
CA ALA A 103 -0.45 -2.21 12.69
C ALA A 103 -0.56 -0.76 12.19
N LEU A 104 0.53 -0.16 11.71
CA LEU A 104 0.52 1.20 11.14
C LEU A 104 0.94 1.21 9.66
N SER A 105 0.19 1.85 8.77
CA SER A 105 0.46 1.86 7.32
C SER A 105 0.44 3.27 6.76
N PHE A 106 1.61 3.77 6.33
CA PHE A 106 1.80 5.07 5.73
C PHE A 106 2.09 4.91 4.24
N GLN A 107 1.12 5.28 3.40
CA GLN A 107 1.25 5.22 1.95
C GLN A 107 1.29 6.62 1.35
N ILE A 108 2.38 6.96 0.67
CA ILE A 108 2.58 8.21 -0.06
C ILE A 108 2.61 7.90 -1.55
N VAL A 109 1.68 8.50 -2.30
CA VAL A 109 1.59 8.39 -3.76
C VAL A 109 1.66 9.77 -4.38
N THR A 110 2.60 9.95 -5.31
CA THR A 110 2.65 11.16 -6.15
C THR A 110 2.33 10.82 -7.59
N MET A 111 1.62 11.69 -8.28
CA MET A 111 1.25 11.53 -9.69
C MET A 111 1.07 12.89 -10.38
N ALA A 112 1.03 12.87 -11.71
CA ALA A 112 0.75 14.05 -12.51
C ALA A 112 -0.37 13.85 -13.53
N GLY A 113 -1.09 14.93 -13.83
CA GLY A 113 -2.16 15.00 -14.83
C GLY A 113 -3.21 16.04 -14.45
N GLU A 114 -3.78 16.73 -15.44
CA GLU A 114 -4.85 17.73 -15.21
C GLU A 114 -6.22 17.04 -14.99
N HIS A 115 -6.46 15.84 -15.50
CA HIS A 115 -7.76 15.16 -15.39
C HIS A 115 -7.65 13.69 -14.95
N THR A 116 -6.77 13.41 -14.00
CA THR A 116 -6.56 12.06 -13.49
C THR A 116 -7.78 11.56 -12.72
N ARG A 117 -8.35 10.43 -13.14
CA ARG A 117 -9.41 9.73 -12.40
C ARG A 117 -8.81 8.96 -11.23
N LEU A 118 -9.06 9.41 -10.00
CA LEU A 118 -8.53 8.79 -8.79
C LEU A 118 -9.59 7.94 -8.07
N LYS A 119 -9.25 6.68 -7.79
CA LYS A 119 -9.96 5.82 -6.82
C LYS A 119 -9.04 5.54 -5.63
N ALA A 120 -9.37 6.12 -4.48
CA ALA A 120 -8.59 5.96 -3.25
C ALA A 120 -9.38 5.17 -2.20
N VAL A 121 -8.73 4.16 -1.59
CA VAL A 121 -9.28 3.37 -0.48
C VAL A 121 -8.25 3.35 0.63
N ASN A 122 -8.66 3.72 1.85
CA ASN A 122 -7.82 3.73 3.03
C ASN A 122 -8.58 3.10 4.20
N LYS A 123 -8.07 1.99 4.77
CA LYS A 123 -8.76 1.23 5.82
C LYS A 123 -7.81 0.82 6.95
N GLY A 124 -8.14 1.17 8.18
CA GLY A 124 -7.58 0.58 9.40
C GLY A 124 -8.63 -0.30 10.09
N ASP A 125 -8.27 -1.47 10.58
CA ASP A 125 -9.21 -2.43 11.18
C ASP A 125 -8.56 -3.13 12.38
N ALA A 126 -9.10 -2.95 13.58
CA ALA A 126 -8.55 -3.49 14.82
C ALA A 126 -9.59 -4.37 15.52
N VAL A 127 -9.26 -5.63 15.79
CA VAL A 127 -10.23 -6.60 16.32
C VAL A 127 -9.65 -7.40 17.48
N ASN A 128 -10.33 -7.34 18.62
CA ASN A 128 -10.16 -8.28 19.73
C ASN A 128 -11.17 -9.42 19.61
N LYS A 129 -10.71 -10.67 19.66
CA LYS A 129 -11.56 -11.86 19.54
C LYS A 129 -11.39 -12.75 20.77
N HIS A 130 -12.47 -12.91 21.54
CA HIS A 130 -12.46 -13.68 22.79
C HIS A 130 -11.27 -13.31 23.68
N CYS A 131 -11.05 -12.01 23.84
CA CYS A 131 -9.83 -11.49 24.45
C CYS A 131 -10.10 -10.23 25.27
N ASP A 132 -10.17 -10.40 26.59
CA ASP A 132 -10.38 -9.31 27.54
C ASP A 132 -9.06 -8.60 27.87
N GLY A 133 -7.92 -9.27 27.65
CA GLY A 133 -6.57 -8.74 27.85
C GLY A 133 -5.90 -8.14 26.61
N CYS A 134 -6.61 -7.95 25.49
CA CYS A 134 -6.00 -7.53 24.23
C CYS A 134 -6.00 -6.02 24.03
N GLN A 135 -4.85 -5.49 23.63
CA GLN A 135 -4.67 -4.16 23.09
C GLN A 135 -4.39 -4.23 21.59
N THR A 136 -5.36 -3.86 20.76
CA THR A 136 -5.22 -3.77 19.31
C THR A 136 -5.28 -2.32 18.81
N LEU A 137 -4.41 -1.99 17.86
CA LEU A 137 -4.42 -0.69 17.17
C LEU A 137 -4.08 -0.88 15.69
N ALA A 138 -4.93 -0.36 14.81
CA ALA A 138 -4.71 -0.33 13.38
C ALA A 138 -4.87 1.09 12.82
N GLY A 139 -3.80 1.62 12.23
CA GLY A 139 -3.80 2.96 11.64
C GLY A 139 -3.37 2.97 10.18
N ALA A 140 -4.21 3.51 9.31
CA ALA A 140 -3.91 3.67 7.89
C ALA A 140 -3.92 5.16 7.51
N TYR A 141 -2.78 5.63 7.00
CA TYR A 141 -2.53 7.00 6.56
C TYR A 141 -2.15 7.01 5.09
N GLN A 142 -2.95 7.66 4.26
CA GLN A 142 -2.74 7.71 2.81
C GLN A 142 -2.63 9.15 2.34
N PHE A 143 -1.52 9.47 1.69
CA PHE A 143 -1.20 10.77 1.14
C PHE A 143 -1.18 10.65 -0.38
N VAL A 144 -2.07 11.37 -1.04
CA VAL A 144 -2.14 11.41 -2.50
C VAL A 144 -1.81 12.82 -2.97
N VAL A 145 -0.68 12.94 -3.67
CA VAL A 145 -0.21 14.19 -4.24
C VAL A 145 -0.46 14.18 -5.74
N SER A 146 -1.32 15.06 -6.21
CA SER A 146 -1.61 15.26 -7.63
C SER A 146 -1.11 16.62 -8.09
N THR A 147 -0.36 16.62 -9.18
CA THR A 147 0.21 17.84 -9.78
C THR A 147 -0.16 17.93 -11.26
N PRO A 148 -0.19 19.12 -11.88
CA PRO A 148 -0.50 19.23 -13.31
C PRO A 148 0.61 18.65 -14.21
N ARG A 149 1.86 18.72 -13.75
CA ARG A 149 3.06 18.30 -14.49
C ARG A 149 3.90 17.34 -13.65
N PRO A 150 4.60 16.38 -14.27
CA PRO A 150 5.47 15.45 -13.56
C PRO A 150 6.39 16.19 -12.58
N PHE A 151 6.36 15.76 -11.32
CA PHE A 151 7.29 16.20 -10.30
C PHE A 151 7.86 14.99 -9.58
N ARG A 152 9.05 15.17 -9.00
CA ARG A 152 9.66 14.18 -8.12
C ARG A 152 10.01 14.85 -6.80
N LEU A 153 9.83 14.12 -5.72
CA LEU A 153 10.36 14.52 -4.41
C LEU A 153 11.87 14.67 -4.54
N ASP A 154 12.42 15.80 -4.12
CA ASP A 154 13.85 16.04 -4.13
C ASP A 154 14.58 15.24 -3.04
N GLY A 155 15.89 15.46 -2.90
CA GLY A 155 16.69 14.79 -1.88
C GLY A 155 16.34 15.22 -0.46
N GLU A 156 15.89 16.45 -0.24
CA GLU A 156 15.56 16.96 1.09
C GLU A 156 14.24 16.37 1.59
N ALA A 157 13.20 16.41 0.77
CA ALA A 157 11.91 15.81 1.07
C ALA A 157 12.07 14.31 1.34
N ARG A 158 12.86 13.59 0.53
CA ARG A 158 13.15 12.16 0.76
C ARG A 158 13.86 11.91 2.09
N ARG A 159 14.80 12.77 2.48
CA ARG A 159 15.48 12.65 3.78
C ARG A 159 14.52 12.87 4.95
N LYS A 160 13.66 13.90 4.88
CA LYS A 160 12.64 14.16 5.90
C LYS A 160 11.65 13.00 6.02
N LEU A 161 11.17 12.45 4.90
CA LEU A 161 10.30 11.27 4.90
C LEU A 161 11.00 10.02 5.47
N ALA A 162 12.28 9.82 5.17
CA ALA A 162 13.05 8.72 5.75
C ALA A 162 13.26 8.87 7.26
N ASP A 163 13.40 10.10 7.76
CA ASP A 163 13.44 10.37 9.19
C ASP A 163 12.10 10.07 9.88
N ILE A 164 10.99 10.53 9.29
CA ILE A 164 9.64 10.23 9.78
C ILE A 164 9.40 8.70 9.80
N HIS A 165 9.84 7.97 8.78
CA HIS A 165 9.76 6.51 8.77
C HIS A 165 10.51 5.89 9.95
N ARG A 166 11.75 6.31 10.25
CA ARG A 166 12.47 5.81 11.43
C ARG A 166 11.73 6.08 12.74
N ARG A 167 11.15 7.27 12.89
CA ARG A 167 10.37 7.64 14.08
C ARG A 167 9.06 6.85 14.18
N LEU A 168 8.42 6.53 13.05
CA LEU A 168 7.26 5.63 12.99
C LEU A 168 7.62 4.21 13.42
N ASP A 169 8.76 3.71 12.94
CA ASP A 169 9.35 2.42 13.29
C ASP A 169 9.60 2.30 14.80
N GLU A 170 10.21 3.33 15.39
CA GLU A 170 10.46 3.43 16.83
C GLU A 170 9.17 3.50 17.63
N LEU A 171 8.23 4.34 17.20
CA LEU A 171 6.91 4.47 17.82
C LEU A 171 6.14 3.14 17.82
N THR A 172 6.14 2.43 16.69
CA THR A 172 5.45 1.15 16.52
C THR A 172 6.01 0.07 17.44
N ARG A 173 7.32 0.08 17.66
CA ARG A 173 8.01 -0.85 18.58
C ARG A 173 7.97 -0.43 20.05
N SER A 174 7.47 0.77 20.34
CA SER A 174 7.38 1.24 21.72
C SER A 174 6.36 0.45 22.55
N THR A 175 6.57 0.46 23.87
CA THR A 175 5.62 -0.05 24.86
C THR A 175 4.59 1.00 25.27
N ALA A 176 4.51 2.12 24.55
CA ALA A 176 3.57 3.20 24.87
C ALA A 176 2.11 2.71 24.75
N PRO A 177 1.19 3.26 25.57
CA PRO A 177 -0.23 2.98 25.42
C PRO A 177 -0.73 3.23 24.00
N ALA A 178 -1.68 2.44 23.51
CA ALA A 178 -2.22 2.55 22.16
C ALA A 178 -2.76 3.96 21.84
N THR A 179 -3.32 4.66 22.83
CA THR A 179 -3.78 6.05 22.70
C THR A 179 -2.64 7.02 22.42
N GLU A 180 -1.48 6.81 23.04
CA GLU A 180 -0.28 7.59 22.80
C GLU A 180 0.34 7.23 21.43
N VAL A 181 0.44 5.94 21.10
CA VAL A 181 0.88 5.49 19.77
C VAL A 181 0.02 6.12 18.68
N LYS A 182 -1.30 6.14 18.89
CA LYS A 182 -2.25 6.81 18.00
C LYS A 182 -1.95 8.30 17.84
N SER A 183 -1.85 9.02 18.95
CA SER A 183 -1.60 10.47 18.93
C SER A 183 -0.26 10.81 18.27
N GLN A 184 0.79 10.05 18.55
CA GLN A 184 2.11 10.29 17.97
C GLN A 184 2.14 9.92 16.48
N ALA A 185 1.44 8.88 16.06
CA ALA A 185 1.30 8.54 14.64
C ALA A 185 0.55 9.66 13.88
N ASP A 186 -0.42 10.32 14.50
CA ASP A 186 -1.09 11.47 13.91
C ASP A 186 -0.16 12.68 13.74
N LEU A 187 0.73 12.92 14.71
CA LEU A 187 1.74 13.97 14.60
C LEU A 187 2.72 13.67 13.46
N LEU A 188 3.21 12.42 13.36
CA LEU A 188 4.06 11.99 12.25
C LEU A 188 3.34 12.15 10.90
N ALA A 189 2.04 11.85 10.84
CA ALA A 189 1.25 12.05 9.63
C ALA A 189 1.11 13.53 9.24
N ALA A 190 0.94 14.43 10.21
CA ALA A 190 0.92 15.87 9.97
C ALA A 190 2.29 16.39 9.48
N GLU A 191 3.39 15.82 9.97
CA GLU A 191 4.74 16.11 9.47
C GLU A 191 4.92 15.65 8.02
N VAL A 192 4.42 14.46 7.65
CA VAL A 192 4.40 14.01 6.25
C VAL A 192 3.63 14.99 5.37
N ASP A 193 2.42 15.38 5.78
CA ASP A 193 1.61 16.35 5.03
C ASP A 193 2.35 17.68 4.81
N THR A 194 3.06 18.17 5.84
CA THR A 194 3.89 19.38 5.75
C THR A 194 5.02 19.21 4.74
N VAL A 195 5.78 18.11 4.82
CA VAL A 195 6.88 17.81 3.88
C VAL A 195 6.36 17.75 2.44
N LEU A 196 5.19 17.15 2.23
CA LEU A 196 4.60 17.03 0.89
C LEU A 196 4.08 18.37 0.37
N LYS A 197 3.45 19.20 1.21
CA LYS A 197 3.03 20.57 0.85
C LYS A 197 4.22 21.44 0.45
N ASP A 198 5.31 21.38 1.21
CA ASP A 198 6.53 22.13 0.91
C ASP A 198 7.16 21.66 -0.40
N ALA A 199 7.26 20.34 -0.61
CA ALA A 199 7.80 19.78 -1.86
C ALA A 199 6.97 20.21 -3.08
N VAL A 200 5.65 20.31 -2.90
CA VAL A 200 4.71 20.69 -3.96
C VAL A 200 4.68 22.20 -4.23
N ALA A 201 4.96 23.04 -3.23
CA ALA A 201 5.08 24.49 -3.43
C ALA A 201 6.16 24.85 -4.48
N HIS A 202 7.18 23.99 -4.60
CA HIS A 202 8.26 24.10 -5.57
C HIS A 202 7.98 23.36 -6.90
N ALA A 203 6.82 22.69 -7.03
CA ALA A 203 6.49 21.92 -8.23
C ALA A 203 6.16 22.85 -9.43
N PRO A 204 6.38 22.39 -10.68
CA PRO A 204 6.06 23.18 -11.87
C PRO A 204 4.58 23.57 -11.91
N LYS A 205 4.29 24.88 -11.93
CA LYS A 205 2.93 25.41 -11.96
C LYS A 205 2.20 25.00 -13.24
N GLY A 206 0.92 24.64 -13.17
CA GLY A 206 0.05 24.39 -14.33
C GLY A 206 -1.22 25.23 -14.25
N LYS A 207 -2.21 24.93 -15.12
CA LYS A 207 -3.52 25.59 -15.05
C LYS A 207 -4.28 25.19 -13.79
N GLU A 208 -4.08 23.96 -13.33
CA GLU A 208 -4.61 23.47 -12.05
C GLU A 208 -3.63 23.70 -10.91
N ARG A 209 -4.16 23.91 -9.70
CA ARG A 209 -3.32 23.99 -8.49
C ARG A 209 -2.96 22.58 -8.02
N PRO A 210 -1.69 22.34 -7.63
CA PRO A 210 -1.33 21.10 -6.98
C PRO A 210 -2.21 20.81 -5.75
N ARG A 211 -2.58 19.54 -5.57
CA ARG A 211 -3.45 19.10 -4.47
C ARG A 211 -2.78 17.98 -3.69
N VAL A 212 -2.72 18.14 -2.37
CA VAL A 212 -2.42 17.06 -1.43
C VAL A 212 -3.74 16.69 -0.77
N THR A 213 -4.17 15.44 -0.94
CA THR A 213 -5.32 14.89 -0.24
C THR A 213 -4.83 13.87 0.78
N VAL A 214 -5.19 14.08 2.04
CA VAL A 214 -4.90 13.16 3.13
C VAL A 214 -6.15 12.37 3.47
N HIS A 215 -6.05 11.05 3.40
CA HIS A 215 -7.07 10.13 3.90
C HIS A 215 -6.52 9.45 5.14
N ARG A 216 -7.27 9.52 6.24
CA ARG A 216 -6.92 8.92 7.53
C ARG A 216 -8.04 7.99 7.98
N HIS A 217 -7.68 6.79 8.40
CA HIS A 217 -8.61 5.83 9.01
C HIS A 217 -7.91 5.12 10.16
N LEU A 218 -8.47 5.24 11.36
CA LEU A 218 -7.93 4.66 12.57
C LEU A 218 -8.99 3.84 13.29
N ASP A 219 -8.58 2.70 13.81
CA ASP A 219 -9.41 1.81 14.59
C ASP A 219 -8.61 1.18 15.74
N GLY A 220 -9.24 0.95 16.90
CA GLY A 220 -8.60 0.42 18.11
C GLY A 220 -8.84 1.20 19.41
N TRP A 221 -8.35 0.64 20.52
CA TRP A 221 -8.82 0.85 21.91
C TRP A 221 -8.31 2.12 22.65
N PRO A 222 -9.10 2.77 23.53
CA PRO A 222 -10.57 2.80 23.61
C PRO A 222 -11.16 4.15 23.14
N GLY A 223 -12.26 4.07 22.38
CA GLY A 223 -13.39 4.97 22.55
C GLY A 223 -14.39 4.25 23.46
N HIS A 224 -14.75 4.88 24.57
CA HIS A 224 -15.82 4.44 25.46
C HIS A 224 -17.17 4.49 24.75
#